data_AF-A0A435HB61-F1
#
_entry.id   AF-A0A435HB61-F1
#
_cell.length_a   1.000
_cell.length_b   1.000
_cell.length_c   1.000
_cell.angle_alpha   90.00
_cell.angle_beta   90.00
_cell.angle_gamma   90.00
#
_symmetry.space_group_name_H-M   'P 1'
#
loop_
_entity.id
_entity.type
_entity.pdbx_description
1 polymer ?
#
loop_
_entity_poly.entity_id
_entity_poly.type
_entity_poly.pdbx_seq_one_letter_code
_entity_poly.pdbx_strand_id
1 'polypeptide(L)' 'SKPSEIVAAAAANIAIKLLSGETPKAEMTLYDTPSQLFTPAVVTQENLKAEIIDKKINTAAELCVDRYAEGCKKLGIGN' A
#
# COMPACT_ATOMS: atom_id res chain seq x y z
N SER A 1 -2.34 4.05 3.31
CA SER A 1 -2.08 2.89 2.46
C SER A 1 -0.58 2.60 2.44
N LYS A 2 -0.18 1.36 2.76
CA LYS A 2 1.14 0.85 2.35
C LYS A 2 0.92 0.28 0.94
N PRO A 3 1.50 0.86 -0.12
CA PRO A 3 1.23 0.40 -1.47
C PRO A 3 1.93 -0.94 -1.71
N SER A 4 1.28 -2.05 -1.34
CA SER A 4 1.84 -3.41 -1.41
C SER A 4 2.36 -3.75 -2.80
N GLU A 5 1.68 -3.29 -3.86
CA GLU A 5 2.12 -3.48 -5.25
C GLU A 5 3.45 -2.79 -5.55
N ILE A 6 3.64 -1.55 -5.08
CA ILE A 6 4.89 -0.80 -5.27
C ILE A 6 6.03 -1.51 -4.53
N VAL A 7 5.77 -1.92 -3.27
CA VAL A 7 6.76 -2.64 -2.47
C VAL A 7 7.10 -3.99 -3.09
N ALA A 8 6.11 -4.73 -3.58
CA ALA A 8 6.31 -6.03 -4.23
C ALA A 8 7.08 -5.90 -5.55
N ALA A 9 6.74 -4.92 -6.39
CA ALA A 9 7.47 -4.66 -7.63
C ALA A 9 8.93 -4.27 -7.36
N ALA A 10 9.18 -3.39 -6.38
CA ALA A 10 10.54 -3.05 -5.97
C ALA A 10 11.30 -4.26 -5.45
N ALA A 11 10.69 -5.06 -4.57
CA ALA A 11 11.31 -6.28 -4.04
C ALA A 11 11.65 -7.28 -5.16
N ALA A 12 10.75 -7.48 -6.13
CA ALA A 12 11.00 -8.36 -7.28
C ALA A 12 12.18 -7.86 -8.13
N ASN A 13 12.26 -6.55 -8.41
CA ASN A 13 13.38 -5.96 -9.14
C ASN A 13 14.71 -6.14 -8.40
N ILE A 14 14.72 -5.95 -7.07
CA ILE A 14 15.91 -6.17 -6.24
C ILE A 14 16.33 -7.65 -6.26
N ALA A 15 15.37 -8.57 -6.15
CA ALA A 15 15.65 -10.00 -6.22
C ALA A 15 16.30 -10.38 -7.56
N ILE A 16 15.78 -9.87 -8.68
CA ILE A 16 16.36 -10.12 -10.01
C ILE A 16 17.81 -9.61 -10.08
N LYS A 17 18.08 -8.39 -9.60
CA LYS A 17 19.44 -7.82 -9.58
C LYS A 17 20.42 -8.68 -8.78
N LEU A 18 20.02 -9.11 -7.59
CA LEU A 18 20.83 -9.99 -6.74
C LEU A 18 21.10 -11.33 -7.43
N LEU A 19 20.09 -11.93 -8.08
CA LEU A 19 20.24 -13.16 -8.85
C LEU A 19 21.19 -13.00 -10.05
N SER A 20 21.23 -11.80 -10.65
CA SER A 20 22.18 -11.44 -11.72
C SER A 20 23.59 -11.10 -11.22
N GLY A 21 23.85 -11.18 -9.91
CA GLY A 21 25.14 -10.82 -9.31
C GLY A 21 25.40 -9.31 -9.23
N GLU A 22 24.38 -8.48 -9.45
CA GLU A 22 24.47 -7.04 -9.26
C GLU A 22 24.32 -6.67 -7.78
N THR A 23 24.95 -5.57 -7.36
CA THR A 23 24.72 -4.96 -6.05
C THR A 23 23.66 -3.87 -6.19
N PRO A 24 22.43 -4.05 -5.68
CA PRO A 24 21.38 -3.05 -5.79
C PRO A 24 21.73 -1.80 -5.00
N LYS A 25 21.35 -0.63 -5.52
CA LYS A 25 21.51 0.64 -4.80
C LYS A 25 20.59 0.65 -3.58
N ALA A 26 21.17 0.87 -2.41
CA ALA A 26 20.42 1.15 -1.19
C ALA A 26 20.16 2.65 -1.06
N GLU A 27 18.98 3.00 -0.54
CA GLU A 27 18.62 4.40 -0.26
C GLU A 27 18.98 4.77 1.18
N MET A 28 19.03 3.79 2.08
CA MET A 28 19.45 3.96 3.47
C MET A 28 19.90 2.63 4.10
N THR A 29 20.30 2.68 5.37
CA THR A 29 20.63 1.51 6.18
C THR A 29 19.70 1.45 7.39
N LEU A 30 19.09 0.29 7.63
CA LEU A 30 18.26 0.03 8.80
C LEU A 30 18.77 -1.25 9.47
N TYR A 31 19.11 -1.19 10.76
CA TYR A 31 19.72 -2.32 11.50
C TYR A 31 20.88 -2.97 10.72
N ASP A 32 21.83 -2.14 10.29
CA ASP A 32 23.00 -2.53 9.47
C ASP A 32 22.67 -3.24 8.15
N THR A 33 21.41 -3.16 7.69
CA THR A 33 20.93 -3.78 6.46
C THR A 33 20.61 -2.71 5.41
N PRO A 34 21.22 -2.78 4.21
CA PRO A 34 20.88 -1.88 3.10
C PRO A 34 19.39 -2.01 2.75
N SER A 35 18.69 -0.88 2.75
CA SER A 35 17.22 -0.84 2.73
C SER A 35 16.68 0.23 1.78
N GLN A 36 15.45 0.00 1.32
CA GLN A 36 14.60 0.98 0.65
C GLN A 36 13.33 1.15 1.48
N LEU A 37 13.02 2.37 1.91
CA LEU A 37 11.80 2.68 2.65
C LEU A 37 10.81 3.41 1.74
N PHE A 38 9.53 3.09 1.92
CA PHE A 38 8.45 3.69 1.12
C PHE A 38 7.61 4.59 2.01
N THR A 39 7.28 5.76 1.48
CA THR A 39 6.41 6.72 2.16
C THR A 39 4.97 6.18 2.21
N PRO A 40 4.39 5.97 3.39
CA PRO A 40 2.99 5.56 3.49
C PRO A 40 2.06 6.75 3.22
N ALA A 41 0.89 6.47 2.65
CA ALA A 41 -0.20 7.44 2.61
C ALA A 41 -0.99 7.41 3.92
N VAL A 42 -1.28 8.57 4.52
CA VAL A 42 -2.20 8.69 5.66
C VAL A 42 -3.63 8.56 5.15
N VAL A 43 -4.40 7.64 5.72
CA VAL A 43 -5.80 7.42 5.34
C VAL A 43 -6.69 7.89 6.48
N THR A 44 -7.64 8.74 6.15
CA THR A 44 -8.60 9.38 7.06
C THR A 44 -10.02 9.20 6.51
N GLN A 45 -11.02 9.67 7.25
CA GLN A 45 -12.42 9.61 6.81
C GLN A 45 -12.63 10.42 5.52
N GLU A 46 -11.92 11.54 5.38
CA GLU A 46 -12.06 12.48 4.26
C GLU A 46 -11.49 11.91 2.95
N ASN A 47 -10.50 11.00 3.02
CA ASN A 47 -9.80 10.50 1.83
C ASN A 47 -9.92 8.99 1.62
N LEU A 48 -10.63 8.25 2.49
CA LEU A 48 -10.75 6.79 2.42
C LEU A 48 -11.19 6.29 1.04
N LYS A 49 -12.23 6.91 0.46
CA LYS A 49 -12.75 6.54 -0.86
C LYS A 49 -11.69 6.72 -1.94
N ALA A 50 -11.04 7.88 -1.97
CA ALA A 50 -10.02 8.23 -2.97
C ALA A 50 -8.77 7.34 -2.84
N GLU A 51 -8.33 7.07 -1.61
CA GLU A 51 -7.06 6.38 -1.36
C GLU A 51 -7.16 4.86 -1.43
N ILE A 52 -8.34 4.27 -1.19
CA ILE A 52 -8.52 2.81 -1.15
C ILE A 52 -9.37 2.32 -2.33
N ILE A 53 -10.51 2.93 -2.58
CA ILE A 53 -11.50 2.40 -3.54
C ILE A 53 -11.21 2.88 -4.95
N ASP A 54 -10.98 4.18 -5.13
CA ASP A 54 -10.70 4.75 -6.45
C ASP A 54 -9.33 4.26 -6.98
N LYS A 55 -8.39 3.98 -6.07
CA LYS A 55 -7.12 3.29 -6.36
C LYS A 55 -7.24 1.77 -6.49
N LYS A 56 -8.44 1.21 -6.37
CA LYS A 56 -8.74 -0.22 -6.55
C LYS A 56 -7.97 -1.16 -5.62
N ILE A 57 -7.61 -0.70 -4.43
CA ILE A 57 -6.95 -1.53 -3.41
C ILE A 57 -7.96 -2.50 -2.80
N ASN A 58 -9.17 -2.01 -2.52
CA ASN A 58 -10.33 -2.81 -2.14
C ASN A 58 -11.58 -2.19 -2.75
N THR A 59 -12.61 -3.01 -2.96
CA THR A 59 -13.91 -2.54 -3.41
C THR A 59 -14.77 -2.07 -2.23
N ALA A 60 -15.75 -1.20 -2.51
CA ALA A 60 -16.74 -0.82 -1.50
C ALA A 60 -17.51 -2.03 -0.97
N ALA A 61 -17.80 -3.02 -1.82
CA ALA A 61 -18.51 -4.25 -1.42
C ALA A 61 -17.71 -5.11 -0.42
N GLU A 62 -16.37 -5.11 -0.51
CA GLU A 62 -15.51 -5.83 0.43
C GLU A 62 -15.36 -5.06 1.76
N LEU A 63 -15.30 -3.73 1.71
CA LEU A 63 -15.06 -2.89 2.88
C LEU A 63 -16.32 -2.62 3.69
N CYS A 64 -17.45 -2.41 3.02
CA CYS A 64 -18.67 -1.88 3.63
C CYS A 64 -19.61 -3.00 4.08
N VAL A 65 -19.08 -3.92 4.86
CA VAL A 65 -19.79 -5.10 5.40
C VAL A 65 -19.89 -5.04 6.92
N ASP A 66 -20.85 -5.77 7.49
CA ASP A 66 -21.03 -5.98 8.93
C ASP A 66 -20.92 -4.68 9.75
N ARG A 67 -19.99 -4.65 10.72
CA ARG A 67 -19.75 -3.51 11.61
C ARG A 67 -19.32 -2.22 10.89
N TYR A 68 -18.90 -2.32 9.62
CA TYR A 68 -18.39 -1.19 8.85
C TYR A 68 -19.43 -0.59 7.89
N ALA A 69 -20.57 -1.25 7.68
CA ALA A 69 -21.61 -0.79 6.76
C ALA A 69 -22.12 0.63 7.10
N GLU A 70 -22.50 0.86 8.36
CA GLU A 70 -22.98 2.18 8.84
C GLU A 70 -21.91 3.28 8.70
N GLY A 71 -20.64 2.95 8.94
CA GLY A 71 -19.54 3.88 8.75
C GLY A 71 -19.37 4.27 7.28
N CYS A 72 -19.37 3.28 6.38
CA CYS A 72 -19.31 3.51 4.94
C CYS A 72 -20.47 4.35 4.43
N LYS A 73 -21.68 4.14 4.96
CA LYS A 73 -22.86 4.90 4.59
C LYS A 73 -22.73 6.38 4.97
N LYS A 74 -22.25 6.67 6.18
CA LYS A 74 -21.95 8.05 6.62
C LYS A 74 -20.91 8.74 5.76
N LEU A 75 -19.97 7.99 5.19
CA LEU A 75 -18.91 8.49 4.31
C LEU A 75 -19.30 8.51 2.82
N GLY A 76 -20.50 8.05 2.45
CA GLY A 76 -20.96 8.01 1.06
C GLY A 76 -20.24 6.98 0.19
N ILE A 77 -19.78 5.87 0.79
CA ILE A 77 -18.96 4.84 0.14
C ILE A 77 -19.76 3.57 -0.20
N GLY A 78 -20.74 3.22 0.62
CA GLY A 78 -21.64 2.08 0.45
C GLY A 78 -23.09 2.44 0.80
N ASN A 79 -24.05 1.60 0.40
CA ASN A 79 -25.51 1.82 0.59
C ASN A 79 -26.05 1.25 1.92
#